data_AF-A0A316WSV4-F1
#
_entry.id   AF-A0A316WSV4-F1
#
_cell.length_a   1.000
_cell.length_b   1.000
_cell.length_c   1.000
_cell.angle_alpha   90.00
_cell.angle_beta   90.00
_cell.angle_gamma   90.00
#
_symmetry.space_group_name_H-M   'P 1'
#
loop_
_entity.id
_entity.type
_entity.pdbx_description
1 polymer ?
#
loop_
_entity_poly.entity_id
_entity_poly.type
_entity_poly.pdbx_seq_one_letter_code
_entity_poly.pdbx_strand_id
1 'polypeptide(L)'
;MKEYKLNNFSIKKLSLYTVVSFIIVILFTVLTSIYFNPRIYPAIVLFILSVISFVLIKKNSMNTYNISLDNNYISFNNKKIDLSHICNYSFSETENYYGCRLVFNSYKIFLNIPKKATSDYLDFKKHFIEIINLQNKDRINNPIIEYNWYKTKSSRIYGYFVISIMLTWLMLMIIFPGKLNLSNIGLFLIVTAGLSPIVYRIFGSDRFK
;
A
#
# COMPACT_ATOMS: atom_id res chain seq x y z
N MET A 1 8.86 -0.02 -29.38
CA MET A 1 8.94 -0.65 -28.04
C MET A 1 9.91 0.14 -27.17
N LYS A 2 9.45 0.67 -26.03
CA LYS A 2 10.29 1.35 -25.01
C LYS A 2 10.56 0.41 -23.85
N GLU A 3 11.71 0.57 -23.19
CA GLU A 3 12.13 -0.28 -22.06
C GLU A 3 12.40 0.56 -20.81
N TYR A 4 12.06 0.01 -19.65
CA TYR A 4 12.22 0.65 -18.34
C TYR A 4 12.75 -0.34 -17.32
N LYS A 5 13.56 0.13 -16.37
CA LYS A 5 14.10 -0.70 -15.30
C LYS A 5 13.64 -0.18 -13.95
N LEU A 6 12.58 -0.77 -13.40
CA LEU A 6 11.95 -0.29 -12.18
C LEU A 6 12.35 -1.13 -10.98
N ASN A 7 12.91 -0.48 -9.96
CA ASN A 7 13.16 -1.12 -8.68
C ASN A 7 11.90 -1.07 -7.82
N ASN A 8 11.31 -2.25 -7.62
CA ASN A 8 10.09 -2.47 -6.89
C ASN A 8 10.36 -3.06 -5.49
N PHE A 9 9.74 -2.46 -4.49
CA PHE A 9 9.65 -3.00 -3.16
C PHE A 9 8.50 -4.02 -3.03
N SER A 10 8.85 -5.29 -2.81
CA SER A 10 7.88 -6.38 -2.68
C SER A 10 7.32 -6.47 -1.26
N ILE A 11 6.05 -6.06 -1.09
CA ILE A 11 5.33 -6.15 0.19
C ILE A 11 5.27 -7.61 0.70
N LYS A 12 5.10 -8.58 -0.19
CA LYS A 12 5.05 -10.01 0.19
C LYS A 12 6.38 -10.49 0.79
N LYS A 13 7.50 -10.08 0.18
CA LYS A 13 8.84 -10.39 0.71
C LYS A 13 9.07 -9.66 2.03
N LEU A 14 8.68 -8.38 2.10
CA LEU A 14 8.75 -7.61 3.35
C LEU A 14 8.01 -8.34 4.48
N SER A 15 6.74 -8.69 4.29
CA SER A 15 5.95 -9.34 5.34
C SER A 15 6.57 -10.66 5.78
N LEU A 16 7.05 -11.48 4.82
CA LEU A 16 7.69 -12.75 5.12
C LEU A 16 8.98 -12.56 5.93
N TYR A 17 9.89 -11.69 5.47
CA TYR A 17 11.16 -11.47 6.16
C TYR A 17 10.98 -10.79 7.52
N THR A 18 9.98 -9.92 7.68
CA THR A 18 9.66 -9.31 8.97
C THR A 18 9.21 -10.36 9.98
N VAL A 19 8.32 -11.30 9.58
CA VAL A 19 7.87 -12.39 10.46
C VAL A 19 9.03 -13.31 10.84
N VAL A 20 9.83 -13.73 9.86
CA VAL A 20 11.01 -14.59 10.11
C VAL A 20 12.01 -13.89 11.04
N SER A 21 12.31 -12.62 10.77
CA SER A 21 13.17 -11.80 11.63
C SER A 21 12.63 -11.73 13.06
N PHE A 22 11.34 -11.46 13.22
CA PHE A 22 10.72 -11.33 14.54
C PHE A 22 10.90 -12.61 15.37
N ILE A 23 10.66 -13.78 14.75
CA ILE A 23 10.87 -15.07 15.40
C ILE A 23 12.32 -15.26 15.81
N ILE A 24 13.28 -14.95 14.91
CA ILE A 24 14.72 -15.08 15.19
C ILE A 24 15.13 -14.15 16.34
N VAL A 25 14.75 -12.87 16.30
CA VAL A 25 15.10 -11.88 17.33
C VAL A 25 14.59 -12.34 18.70
N ILE A 26 13.34 -12.80 18.79
CA ILE A 26 12.77 -13.27 20.06
C ILE A 26 13.49 -14.53 20.55
N LEU A 27 13.67 -15.52 19.67
CA LEU A 27 14.24 -16.81 20.06
C LEU A 27 15.67 -16.66 20.58
N PHE A 28 16.49 -15.85 19.90
CA PHE A 28 17.85 -15.55 20.37
C PHE A 28 17.86 -14.73 21.65
N THR A 29 16.97 -13.73 21.79
CA THR A 29 16.90 -12.92 23.01
C THR A 29 16.54 -13.79 24.22
N VAL A 30 15.56 -14.69 24.09
CA VAL A 30 15.16 -15.65 25.13
C VAL A 30 16.31 -16.60 25.47
N LEU A 31 16.99 -17.18 24.46
CA LEU A 31 18.16 -18.02 24.69
C LEU A 31 19.24 -17.25 25.47
N THR A 32 19.58 -16.03 25.06
CA THR A 32 20.57 -15.23 25.81
C THR A 32 20.11 -14.89 27.22
N SER A 33 18.80 -14.74 27.48
CA SER A 33 18.29 -14.54 28.83
C SER A 33 18.41 -15.79 29.70
N ILE A 34 18.39 -16.99 29.12
CA ILE A 34 18.54 -18.26 29.85
C ILE A 34 20.02 -18.52 30.13
N TYR A 35 20.90 -18.27 29.16
CA TYR A 35 22.31 -18.67 29.23
C TYR A 35 23.26 -17.58 29.76
N PHE A 36 22.89 -16.29 29.71
CA PHE A 36 23.76 -15.19 30.14
C PHE A 36 23.07 -14.28 31.17
N ASN A 37 23.72 -14.07 32.31
CA ASN A 37 23.29 -13.17 33.38
C ASN A 37 24.45 -12.21 33.67
N PRO A 38 24.42 -10.94 33.22
CA PRO A 38 23.35 -9.97 33.51
C PRO A 38 22.38 -9.61 32.38
N ARG A 39 21.22 -9.02 32.77
CA ARG A 39 20.10 -8.51 31.94
C ARG A 39 20.48 -7.53 30.83
N ILE A 40 21.68 -6.96 30.85
CA ILE A 40 22.17 -6.04 29.82
C ILE A 40 22.44 -6.78 28.50
N TYR A 41 22.87 -8.04 28.56
CA TYR A 41 23.19 -8.83 27.36
C TYR A 41 21.98 -9.13 26.46
N PRO A 42 20.81 -9.58 26.97
CA PRO A 42 19.61 -9.76 26.15
C PRO A 42 19.17 -8.49 25.42
N ALA A 43 19.27 -7.32 26.06
CA ALA A 43 18.88 -6.05 25.46
C ALA A 43 19.83 -5.64 24.32
N ILE A 44 21.15 -5.81 24.49
CA ILE A 44 22.14 -5.55 23.45
C ILE A 44 21.94 -6.49 22.26
N VAL A 45 21.69 -7.78 22.53
CA VAL A 45 21.44 -8.80 21.50
C VAL A 45 20.17 -8.49 20.71
N LEU A 46 19.09 -8.11 21.39
CA LEU A 46 17.85 -7.68 20.74
C LEU A 46 18.08 -6.47 19.82
N PHE A 47 18.83 -5.47 20.28
CA PHE A 47 19.14 -4.28 19.48
C PHE A 47 19.96 -4.63 18.23
N ILE A 48 21.06 -5.38 18.39
CA ILE A 48 21.94 -5.77 17.29
C ILE A 48 21.17 -6.62 16.26
N LEU A 49 20.40 -7.62 16.71
CA LEU A 49 19.62 -8.46 15.82
C LEU A 49 18.52 -7.67 15.09
N SER A 50 17.88 -6.70 15.77
CA SER A 50 16.89 -5.84 15.13
C SER A 50 17.50 -4.99 14.01
N VAL A 51 18.70 -4.43 14.22
CA VAL A 51 19.41 -3.64 13.19
C VAL A 51 19.82 -4.53 12.01
N ILE A 52 20.41 -5.70 12.28
CA ILE A 52 20.82 -6.65 11.24
C ILE A 52 19.60 -7.08 10.41
N SER A 53 18.52 -7.46 11.07
CA SER A 53 17.28 -7.84 10.43
C SER A 53 16.72 -6.74 9.54
N PHE A 54 16.70 -5.49 10.01
CA PHE A 54 16.23 -4.37 9.19
C PHE A 54 17.04 -4.23 7.89
N VAL A 55 18.37 -4.31 7.98
CA VAL A 55 19.25 -4.21 6.80
C VAL A 55 19.00 -5.37 5.83
N LEU A 56 18.87 -6.60 6.33
CA LEU A 56 18.60 -7.78 5.53
C LEU A 56 17.22 -7.73 4.85
N ILE A 57 16.18 -7.34 5.59
CA ILE A 57 14.81 -7.17 5.08
C ILE A 57 14.84 -6.16 3.94
N LYS A 58 15.47 -5.00 4.14
CA LYS A 58 15.53 -3.94 3.13
C LYS A 58 16.20 -4.42 1.84
N LYS A 59 17.34 -5.11 1.96
CA LYS A 59 18.10 -5.60 0.80
C LYS A 59 17.35 -6.68 0.02
N ASN A 60 16.73 -7.63 0.72
CA ASN A 60 16.08 -8.79 0.09
C ASN A 60 14.66 -8.52 -0.40
N SER A 61 14.02 -7.44 0.05
CA SER A 61 12.67 -7.07 -0.37
C SER A 61 12.64 -6.28 -1.67
N MET A 62 13.79 -5.87 -2.19
CA MET A 62 13.91 -5.13 -3.45
C MET A 62 14.03 -6.08 -4.63
N ASN A 63 13.20 -5.88 -5.65
CA ASN A 63 13.21 -6.60 -6.91
C ASN A 63 13.33 -5.60 -8.07
N THR A 64 14.11 -5.93 -9.08
CA THR A 64 14.12 -5.14 -10.32
C THR A 64 13.15 -5.76 -11.32
N TYR A 65 12.32 -4.93 -11.93
CA TYR A 65 11.43 -5.27 -13.02
C TYR A 65 11.94 -4.62 -14.30
N ASN A 66 12.23 -5.44 -15.30
CA ASN A 66 12.45 -4.95 -16.66
C ASN A 66 11.07 -4.88 -17.33
N ILE A 67 10.64 -3.70 -17.73
CA ILE A 67 9.33 -3.49 -18.33
C ILE A 67 9.55 -3.06 -19.77
N SER A 68 8.99 -3.78 -20.73
CA SER A 68 8.88 -3.26 -22.09
C SER A 68 7.43 -2.89 -22.38
N LEU A 69 7.25 -1.75 -23.06
CA LEU A 69 5.94 -1.21 -23.37
C LEU A 69 5.88 -0.83 -24.85
N ASP A 70 4.80 -1.25 -25.48
CA ASP A 70 4.44 -0.89 -26.84
C ASP A 70 2.92 -0.70 -26.94
N ASN A 71 2.42 -0.27 -28.10
CA ASN A 71 1.02 0.11 -28.26
C ASN A 71 0.00 -1.01 -27.95
N ASN A 72 0.41 -2.26 -28.10
CA ASN A 72 -0.47 -3.43 -27.92
C ASN A 72 -0.04 -4.32 -26.76
N TYR A 73 1.21 -4.26 -26.31
CA TYR A 73 1.75 -5.21 -25.35
C TYR A 73 2.54 -4.51 -24.25
N ILE A 74 2.46 -5.08 -23.07
CA ILE A 74 3.34 -4.80 -21.95
C ILE A 74 4.03 -6.09 -21.51
N SER A 75 5.35 -6.04 -21.37
CA SER A 75 6.11 -7.13 -20.78
C SER A 75 6.60 -6.76 -19.39
N PHE A 76 6.57 -7.74 -18.50
CA PHE A 76 7.20 -7.65 -17.19
C PHE A 76 8.19 -8.80 -17.06
N ASN A 77 9.47 -8.46 -17.00
CA ASN A 77 10.58 -9.40 -17.15
C ASN A 77 10.40 -10.23 -18.43
N ASN A 78 10.15 -11.53 -18.29
CA ASN A 78 9.99 -12.43 -19.43
C ASN A 78 8.52 -12.69 -19.81
N LYS A 79 7.56 -12.08 -19.12
CA LYS A 79 6.13 -12.33 -19.34
C LYS A 79 5.55 -11.22 -20.22
N LYS A 80 5.20 -11.52 -21.47
CA LYS A 80 4.51 -10.62 -22.41
C LYS A 80 3.00 -10.73 -22.26
N ILE A 81 2.32 -9.59 -22.17
CA ILE A 81 0.87 -9.52 -21.93
C ILE A 81 0.27 -8.49 -22.88
N ASP A 82 -0.86 -8.84 -23.48
CA ASP A 82 -1.62 -7.93 -24.33
C ASP A 82 -2.43 -6.94 -23.46
N LEU A 83 -2.36 -5.66 -23.82
CA LEU A 83 -3.09 -4.57 -23.17
C LEU A 83 -4.60 -4.74 -23.31
N SER A 84 -5.09 -5.56 -24.26
CA SER A 84 -6.47 -6.09 -24.34
C SER A 84 -6.96 -6.70 -23.04
N HIS A 85 -6.06 -7.31 -22.27
CA HIS A 85 -6.43 -7.96 -21.02
C HIS A 85 -6.45 -7.03 -19.80
N ILE A 86 -6.06 -5.76 -19.93
CA ILE A 86 -6.13 -4.83 -18.79
C ILE A 86 -7.59 -4.47 -18.52
N CYS A 87 -8.04 -4.69 -17.28
CA CYS A 87 -9.37 -4.24 -16.85
C CYS A 87 -9.29 -2.85 -16.22
N ASN A 88 -8.34 -2.66 -15.30
CA ASN A 88 -8.17 -1.41 -14.59
C ASN A 88 -6.72 -1.21 -14.13
N TYR A 89 -6.38 0.04 -13.85
CA TYR A 89 -5.07 0.43 -13.34
C TYR A 89 -5.22 1.48 -12.24
N SER A 90 -4.20 1.71 -11.44
CA SER A 90 -4.17 2.82 -10.49
C SER A 90 -2.74 3.28 -10.29
N PHE A 91 -2.56 4.59 -10.31
CA PHE A 91 -1.33 5.23 -9.87
C PHE A 91 -1.58 5.89 -8.52
N SER A 92 -0.72 5.64 -7.55
CA SER A 92 -0.76 6.28 -6.24
C SER A 92 0.57 6.93 -5.94
N GLU A 93 0.54 8.05 -5.25
CA GLU A 93 1.73 8.75 -4.82
C GLU A 93 1.67 8.97 -3.32
N THR A 94 2.76 8.62 -2.64
CA THR A 94 2.99 8.88 -1.23
C THR A 94 4.25 9.73 -1.08
N GLU A 95 4.55 10.20 0.11
CA GLU A 95 5.79 10.97 0.35
C GLU A 95 7.05 10.20 -0.03
N ASN A 96 7.08 8.88 0.21
CA ASN A 96 8.29 8.06 0.09
C ASN A 96 8.30 7.16 -1.16
N TYR A 97 7.13 6.87 -1.74
CA TYR A 97 6.98 5.90 -2.82
C TYR A 97 5.95 6.32 -3.86
N TYR A 98 6.19 5.88 -5.09
CA TYR A 98 5.20 5.81 -6.14
C TYR A 98 4.64 4.39 -6.24
N GLY A 99 3.32 4.27 -6.29
CA GLY A 99 2.59 3.02 -6.49
C GLY A 99 2.03 2.93 -7.91
N CYS A 100 2.15 1.76 -8.52
CA CYS A 100 1.43 1.39 -9.73
C CYS A 100 0.80 0.02 -9.53
N ARG A 101 -0.52 -0.04 -9.71
CA ARG A 101 -1.30 -1.27 -9.68
C ARG A 101 -1.92 -1.47 -11.05
N LEU A 102 -1.60 -2.59 -11.69
CA LEU A 102 -2.18 -2.97 -12.97
C LEU A 102 -2.96 -4.27 -12.78
N VAL A 103 -4.23 -4.28 -13.14
CA VAL A 103 -5.11 -5.45 -13.03
C VAL A 103 -5.45 -5.93 -14.43
N PHE A 104 -5.01 -7.15 -14.71
CA PHE A 104 -5.33 -7.88 -15.92
C PHE A 104 -6.41 -8.93 -15.61
N ASN A 105 -7.11 -9.40 -16.65
CA ASN A 105 -8.11 -10.46 -16.55
C ASN A 105 -7.56 -11.71 -15.83
N SER A 106 -6.28 -12.04 -16.07
CA SER A 106 -5.68 -13.27 -15.56
C SER A 106 -4.88 -13.11 -14.27
N TYR A 107 -4.39 -11.91 -13.93
CA TYR A 107 -3.54 -11.68 -12.75
C TYR A 107 -3.37 -10.18 -12.44
N LYS A 108 -2.71 -9.86 -11.33
CA LYS A 108 -2.49 -8.48 -10.87
C LYS A 108 -1.00 -8.21 -10.68
N ILE A 109 -0.55 -7.01 -11.05
CA ILE A 109 0.81 -6.50 -10.84
C ILE A 109 0.76 -5.32 -9.89
N PHE A 110 1.69 -5.31 -8.94
CA PHE A 110 1.88 -4.24 -7.98
C PHE A 110 3.35 -3.83 -7.98
N LEU A 111 3.59 -2.55 -8.26
CA LEU A 111 4.89 -1.92 -8.23
C LEU A 111 4.86 -0.80 -7.19
N ASN A 112 5.74 -0.86 -6.21
CA ASN A 112 6.02 0.18 -5.23
C ASN A 112 7.45 0.64 -5.44
N ILE A 113 7.62 1.81 -6.03
CA ILE A 113 8.92 2.31 -6.49
C ILE A 113 9.34 3.44 -5.56
N PRO A 114 10.52 3.36 -4.92
CA PRO A 114 11.00 4.42 -4.06
C PRO A 114 11.19 5.72 -4.84
N LYS A 115 10.86 6.86 -4.22
CA LYS A 115 10.98 8.16 -4.89
C LYS A 115 12.39 8.53 -5.37
N LYS A 116 13.42 7.88 -4.83
CA LYS A 116 14.82 8.06 -5.23
C LYS A 116 15.17 7.42 -6.57
N ALA A 117 14.33 6.54 -7.12
CA ALA A 117 14.59 5.78 -8.35
C ALA A 117 13.43 5.96 -9.36
N THR A 118 13.15 7.20 -9.75
CA THR A 118 11.84 7.60 -10.30
C THR A 118 11.78 8.06 -11.74
N SER A 119 12.91 8.38 -12.38
CA SER A 119 12.93 8.84 -13.77
C SER A 119 12.18 7.88 -14.68
N ASP A 120 12.60 6.61 -14.68
CA ASP A 120 12.03 5.55 -15.50
C ASP A 120 10.55 5.31 -15.18
N TYR A 121 10.15 5.50 -13.91
CA TYR A 121 8.77 5.33 -13.50
C TYR A 121 7.88 6.45 -14.02
N LEU A 122 8.33 7.70 -13.94
CA LEU A 122 7.55 8.85 -14.41
C LEU A 122 7.38 8.78 -15.93
N ASP A 123 8.43 8.39 -16.66
CA ASP A 123 8.37 8.16 -18.10
C ASP A 123 7.46 6.99 -18.45
N PHE A 124 7.58 5.87 -17.73
CA PHE A 124 6.66 4.74 -17.88
C PHE A 124 5.21 5.17 -17.65
N LYS A 125 4.92 5.90 -16.57
CA LYS A 125 3.56 6.37 -16.24
C LYS A 125 2.99 7.22 -17.37
N LYS A 126 3.78 8.17 -17.90
CA LYS A 126 3.35 9.04 -19.00
C LYS A 126 3.02 8.24 -20.25
N HIS A 127 3.95 7.39 -20.71
CA HIS A 127 3.74 6.59 -21.92
C HIS A 127 2.61 5.55 -21.75
N PHE A 128 2.47 4.99 -20.55
CA PHE A 128 1.36 4.08 -20.25
C PHE A 128 0.02 4.78 -20.39
N ILE A 129 -0.14 5.99 -19.83
CA ILE A 129 -1.38 6.78 -19.96
C ILE A 129 -1.67 7.13 -21.41
N GLU A 130 -0.66 7.52 -22.19
CA GLU A 130 -0.80 7.80 -23.63
C GLU A 130 -1.35 6.57 -24.39
N ILE A 131 -0.79 5.39 -24.15
CA ILE A 131 -1.24 4.15 -24.80
C ILE A 131 -2.65 3.75 -24.35
N ILE A 132 -2.97 3.88 -23.06
CA ILE A 132 -4.33 3.61 -22.56
C ILE A 132 -5.35 4.54 -23.22
N ASN A 133 -5.03 5.83 -23.36
CA ASN A 133 -5.91 6.79 -24.02
C ASN A 133 -6.14 6.44 -25.49
N LEU A 134 -5.12 5.95 -26.20
CA LEU A 134 -5.27 5.45 -27.57
C LEU A 134 -6.15 4.20 -27.61
N GLN A 135 -5.87 3.19 -26.80
CA GLN A 135 -6.64 1.95 -26.71
C GLN A 135 -8.11 2.18 -26.36
N ASN A 136 -8.40 3.17 -25.51
CA ASN A 136 -9.77 3.51 -25.11
C ASN A 136 -10.58 4.16 -26.23
N LYS A 137 -9.96 4.72 -27.28
CA LYS A 137 -10.70 5.19 -28.46
C LYS A 137 -11.43 4.04 -29.17
N ASP A 138 -10.79 2.87 -29.19
CA ASP A 138 -11.33 1.68 -29.87
C ASP A 138 -12.18 0.80 -28.95
N ARG A 139 -12.17 1.06 -27.63
CA ARG A 139 -12.87 0.26 -26.60
C ARG A 139 -14.02 1.01 -25.93
N ILE A 140 -14.95 1.50 -26.73
CA ILE A 140 -16.10 2.28 -26.25
C ILE A 140 -16.92 1.50 -25.21
N ASN A 141 -17.13 0.19 -25.42
CA ASN A 141 -17.99 -0.63 -24.56
C ASN A 141 -17.29 -1.23 -23.33
N ASN A 142 -15.95 -1.27 -23.33
CA ASN A 142 -15.18 -1.82 -22.21
C ASN A 142 -13.86 -1.05 -22.04
N PRO A 143 -13.94 0.24 -21.64
CA PRO A 143 -12.76 1.07 -21.51
C PRO A 143 -11.90 0.62 -20.33
N ILE A 144 -10.59 0.75 -20.49
CA ILE A 144 -9.64 0.58 -19.41
C ILE A 144 -9.76 1.79 -18.49
N ILE A 145 -10.26 1.57 -17.27
CA ILE A 145 -10.53 2.63 -16.30
C ILE A 145 -9.48 2.71 -15.19
N GLU A 146 -9.22 3.92 -14.71
CA GLU A 146 -8.45 4.12 -13.51
C GLU A 146 -9.29 3.71 -12.28
N TYR A 147 -8.82 2.71 -11.56
CA TYR A 147 -9.40 2.22 -10.33
C TYR A 147 -9.31 3.27 -9.24
N ASN A 148 -10.47 3.75 -8.81
CA ASN A 148 -10.62 4.62 -7.65
C ASN A 148 -11.35 3.86 -6.54
N TRP A 149 -10.63 3.46 -5.49
CA TRP A 149 -11.20 2.72 -4.36
C TRP A 149 -12.39 3.46 -3.73
N TYR A 150 -12.30 4.79 -3.61
CA TYR A 150 -13.33 5.61 -2.96
C TYR A 150 -14.70 5.52 -3.63
N LYS A 151 -14.77 5.13 -4.92
CA LYS A 151 -16.01 4.97 -5.68
C LYS A 151 -16.60 3.55 -5.66
N THR A 152 -15.98 2.62 -4.95
CA THR A 152 -16.41 1.22 -4.94
C THR A 152 -17.52 0.94 -3.92
N LYS A 153 -18.27 -0.16 -4.10
CA LYS A 153 -19.24 -0.60 -3.07
C LYS A 153 -18.55 -0.90 -1.74
N SER A 154 -17.35 -1.48 -1.79
CA SER A 154 -16.56 -1.80 -0.60
C SER A 154 -16.14 -0.56 0.19
N SER A 155 -15.77 0.54 -0.47
CA SER A 155 -15.46 1.79 0.24
C SER A 155 -16.69 2.38 0.90
N ARG A 156 -17.87 2.31 0.26
CA ARG A 156 -19.13 2.74 0.89
C ARG A 156 -19.45 1.93 2.14
N ILE A 157 -19.32 0.60 2.10
CA ILE A 157 -19.49 -0.27 3.28
C ILE A 157 -18.53 0.14 4.40
N TYR A 158 -17.25 0.33 4.07
CA TYR A 158 -16.25 0.81 5.03
C TYR A 158 -16.64 2.18 5.62
N GLY A 159 -17.08 3.12 4.78
CA GLY A 159 -17.54 4.44 5.21
C GLY A 159 -18.71 4.36 6.19
N TYR A 160 -19.72 3.52 5.92
CA TYR A 160 -20.82 3.30 6.86
C TYR A 160 -20.34 2.71 8.18
N PHE A 161 -19.44 1.71 8.15
CA PHE A 161 -18.90 1.09 9.35
C PHE A 161 -18.15 2.10 10.23
N VAL A 162 -17.33 2.96 9.62
CA VAL A 162 -16.62 4.04 10.30
C VAL A 162 -17.59 5.02 10.95
N ILE A 163 -18.60 5.48 10.22
CA ILE A 163 -19.63 6.39 10.76
C ILE A 163 -20.36 5.74 11.94
N SER A 164 -20.76 4.46 11.81
CA SER A 164 -21.42 3.72 12.89
C SER A 164 -20.56 3.65 14.15
N ILE A 165 -19.26 3.30 14.03
CA ILE A 165 -18.35 3.26 15.18
C ILE A 165 -18.25 4.63 15.86
N MET A 166 -18.13 5.70 15.07
CA MET A 166 -18.04 7.06 15.62
C MET A 166 -19.32 7.46 16.37
N LEU A 167 -20.49 7.13 15.82
CA LEU A 167 -21.77 7.37 16.49
C LEU A 167 -21.91 6.54 17.77
N THR A 168 -21.55 5.25 17.73
CA THR A 168 -21.58 4.40 18.92
C THR A 168 -20.64 4.89 20.00
N TRP A 169 -19.43 5.35 19.64
CA TRP A 169 -18.48 5.93 20.60
C TRP A 169 -19.06 7.20 21.23
N LEU A 170 -19.63 8.10 20.43
CA LEU A 170 -20.28 9.31 20.94
C LEU A 170 -21.42 8.96 21.91
N MET A 171 -22.27 8.00 21.55
CA MET A 171 -23.36 7.53 22.42
C MET A 171 -22.84 6.94 23.75
N LEU A 172 -21.78 6.13 23.70
CA LEU A 172 -21.17 5.56 24.91
C LEU A 172 -20.60 6.64 25.83
N MET A 173 -20.05 7.71 25.27
CA MET A 173 -19.59 8.84 26.06
C MET A 173 -20.76 9.54 26.76
N ILE A 174 -21.89 9.75 26.07
CA ILE A 174 -23.08 10.38 26.66
C ILE A 174 -23.73 9.51 27.74
N ILE A 175 -23.88 8.21 27.49
CA ILE A 175 -24.56 7.27 28.40
C ILE A 175 -23.75 7.05 29.70
N PHE A 176 -22.42 7.08 29.62
CA PHE A 176 -21.55 6.89 30.77
C PHE A 176 -20.84 8.21 31.12
N PRO A 177 -21.43 9.06 31.98
CA PRO A 177 -20.87 10.39 32.27
C PRO A 177 -19.46 10.36 32.84
N GLY A 178 -19.05 9.29 33.54
CA GLY A 178 -17.66 9.06 33.97
C GLY A 178 -16.64 8.82 32.83
N LYS A 179 -17.11 8.71 31.58
CA LYS A 179 -16.29 8.62 30.37
C LYS A 179 -16.21 9.96 29.60
N LEU A 180 -16.96 11.00 29.99
CA LEU A 180 -16.89 12.36 29.44
C LEU A 180 -15.71 13.17 29.99
N ASN A 181 -14.57 12.53 30.20
CA ASN A 181 -13.36 13.23 30.59
C ASN A 181 -12.75 13.90 29.35
N LEU A 182 -12.09 15.05 29.55
CA LEU A 182 -11.47 15.84 28.48
C LEU A 182 -10.53 15.00 27.59
N SER A 183 -9.85 14.01 28.19
CA SER A 183 -8.99 13.05 27.49
C SER A 183 -9.74 12.20 26.46
N ASN A 184 -10.95 11.72 26.78
CA ASN A 184 -11.73 10.88 25.87
C ASN A 184 -12.37 11.71 24.76
N ILE A 185 -12.80 12.94 25.08
CA ILE A 185 -13.30 13.90 24.08
C ILE A 185 -12.18 14.29 23.12
N GLY A 186 -10.99 14.60 23.64
CA GLY A 186 -9.80 14.88 22.83
C GLY A 186 -9.44 13.71 21.91
N LEU A 187 -9.42 12.49 22.44
CA LEU A 187 -9.16 11.28 21.65
C LEU A 187 -10.22 11.09 20.55
N PHE A 188 -11.50 11.24 20.88
CA PHE A 188 -12.59 11.15 19.91
C PHE A 188 -12.45 12.19 18.80
N LEU A 189 -12.13 13.44 19.13
CA LEU A 189 -11.94 14.52 18.15
C LEU A 189 -10.74 14.26 17.24
N ILE A 190 -9.61 13.78 17.77
CA ILE A 190 -8.43 13.43 16.97
C ILE A 190 -8.76 12.31 15.97
N VAL A 191 -9.42 11.24 16.45
CA VAL A 191 -9.81 10.11 15.58
C VAL A 191 -10.82 10.56 14.52
N THR A 192 -11.80 11.37 14.91
CA THR A 192 -12.81 11.94 14.00
C THR A 192 -12.18 12.83 12.93
N ALA A 193 -11.27 13.72 13.33
CA ALA A 193 -10.56 14.61 12.40
C ALA A 193 -9.70 13.80 11.41
N GLY A 194 -9.06 12.71 11.86
CA GLY A 194 -8.28 11.83 10.99
C GLY A 194 -9.12 11.02 9.99
N LEU A 195 -10.32 10.59 10.39
CA LEU A 195 -11.19 9.77 9.54
C LEU A 195 -12.13 10.59 8.63
N SER A 196 -12.44 11.83 9.01
CA SER A 196 -13.35 12.71 8.27
C SER A 196 -12.95 12.90 6.79
N PRO A 197 -11.68 13.15 6.42
CA PRO A 197 -11.28 13.26 5.01
C PRO A 197 -11.54 11.98 4.20
N ILE A 198 -11.43 10.81 4.82
CA ILE A 198 -11.67 9.52 4.16
C ILE A 198 -13.16 9.35 3.91
N VAL A 199 -13.99 9.59 4.93
CA VAL A 199 -15.45 9.53 4.82
C VAL A 199 -15.95 10.55 3.80
N TYR A 200 -15.41 11.76 3.81
CA TYR A 200 -15.71 12.81 2.83
C TYR A 200 -15.36 12.38 1.41
N ARG A 201 -14.19 11.76 1.17
CA ARG A 201 -13.84 11.26 -0.17
C ARG A 201 -14.75 10.13 -0.65
N ILE A 202 -15.22 9.26 0.26
CA ILE A 202 -16.13 8.15 -0.07
C ILE A 202 -17.51 8.68 -0.49
N PHE A 203 -18.10 9.61 0.26
CA PHE A 203 -19.48 10.07 0.06
C PHE A 203 -19.62 11.42 -0.67
N GLY A 204 -18.54 12.20 -0.76
CA GLY A 204 -18.52 13.51 -1.43
C GLY A 204 -18.19 13.44 -2.92
N SER A 205 -17.54 12.37 -3.40
CA SER A 205 -17.07 12.27 -4.80
C SER A 205 -18.18 12.12 -5.85
N ASP A 206 -19.43 11.88 -5.41
CA ASP A 206 -20.59 11.72 -6.29
C ASP A 206 -21.39 13.03 -6.51
N ARG A 207 -21.10 14.12 -5.75
CA ARG A 207 -21.88 15.38 -5.80
C ARG A 207 -21.34 16.46 -6.76
N PHE A 208 -20.18 16.24 -7.38
CA PHE A 208 -19.55 17.20 -8.30
C PHE A 208 -19.27 16.57 -9.68
N LYS A 209 -20.28 15.88 -10.24
CA LYS A 209 -20.32 15.48 -11.64
C LYS A 209 -21.50 16.13 -12.32
#